data_AF-A0A7W8IGA4-F1
#
_entry.id   AF-A0A7W8IGA4-F1
#
_cell.length_a   1.000
_cell.length_b   1.000
_cell.length_c   1.000
_cell.angle_alpha   90.00
_cell.angle_beta   90.00
_cell.angle_gamma   90.00
#
_symmetry.space_group_name_H-M   'P 1'
#
loop_
_entity.id
_entity.type
_entity.pdbx_description
1 polymer ?
#
loop_
_entity_poly.entity_id
_entity_poly.type
_entity_poly.pdbx_seq_one_letter_code
_entity_poly.pdbx_strand_id
1 'polypeptide(L)'
;MSRRIRVVIPHKVSQAISGWLRPLAATACVLFLLPLAAHAQSGSPFDSGFTNLQNLFTGTIAKVASLIAIVIGGYGFAHGEPGAKKALAGVAAGTGIAVMAANVLSWLWGA
;
A
#
# COMPACT_ATOMS: atom_id res chain seq x y z
N MET A 1 -5.63 -25.37 -64.26
CA MET A 1 -5.49 -23.91 -64.50
C MET A 1 -5.44 -23.20 -63.16
N SER A 2 -4.25 -22.92 -62.61
CA SER A 2 -4.10 -22.19 -61.34
C SER A 2 -2.79 -21.41 -61.36
N ARG A 3 -2.89 -20.08 -61.47
CA ARG A 3 -1.73 -19.18 -61.47
C ARG A 3 -1.43 -18.78 -60.03
N ARG A 4 -0.37 -19.36 -59.44
CA ARG A 4 0.15 -18.91 -58.14
C ARG A 4 0.92 -17.60 -58.34
N ILE A 5 0.31 -16.49 -57.94
CA ILE A 5 0.97 -15.19 -57.89
C ILE A 5 1.89 -15.20 -56.66
N ARG A 6 3.19 -15.28 -56.91
CA ARG A 6 4.22 -15.19 -55.86
C ARG A 6 4.53 -13.72 -55.64
N VAL A 7 3.92 -13.11 -54.62
CA VAL A 7 4.18 -11.73 -54.22
C VAL A 7 5.58 -11.67 -53.61
N VAL A 8 6.55 -11.15 -54.37
CA VAL A 8 7.90 -10.91 -53.89
C VAL A 8 7.95 -9.52 -53.29
N ILE A 9 7.80 -9.45 -51.96
CA ILE A 9 7.87 -8.19 -51.21
C ILE A 9 9.36 -7.82 -51.08
N PRO A 10 9.80 -6.66 -51.59
CA PRO A 10 11.20 -6.27 -51.52
C PRO A 10 11.62 -5.98 -50.07
N HIS A 11 12.67 -6.67 -49.61
CA HIS A 11 13.22 -6.56 -48.24
C HIS A 11 13.55 -5.13 -47.79
N LYS A 12 13.85 -4.21 -48.72
CA LYS A 12 14.13 -2.80 -48.41
C LYS A 12 12.91 -2.02 -47.89
N VAL A 13 11.70 -2.39 -48.32
CA VAL A 13 10.45 -1.74 -47.86
C VAL A 13 10.12 -2.17 -46.43
N SER A 14 10.37 -3.44 -46.10
CA SER A 14 10.16 -3.98 -44.76
C SER A 14 11.04 -3.29 -43.70
N GLN A 15 12.30 -2.99 -44.04
CA GLN A 15 13.24 -2.37 -43.10
C GLN A 15 12.94 -0.89 -42.85
N ALA A 16 12.55 -0.12 -43.88
CA ALA A 16 12.19 1.29 -43.73
C ALA A 16 10.92 1.48 -42.87
N ILE A 17 9.93 0.58 -43.03
CA ILE A 17 8.70 0.60 -42.23
C ILE A 17 8.99 0.25 -40.76
N SER A 18 9.90 -0.69 -40.48
CA SER A 18 10.26 -1.06 -39.12
C SER A 18 10.91 0.07 -38.30
N GLY A 19 11.65 0.98 -38.96
CA GLY A 19 12.29 2.12 -38.31
C GLY A 19 11.31 3.18 -37.83
N TRP A 20 10.20 3.35 -38.54
CA TRP A 20 9.15 4.34 -38.24
C TRP A 20 8.06 3.80 -37.32
N LEU A 21 7.80 2.49 -37.35
CA LEU A 21 6.85 1.85 -36.44
C LEU A 21 7.34 1.82 -34.97
N ARG A 22 8.65 1.75 -34.74
CA ARG A 22 9.24 1.68 -33.38
C ARG A 22 8.98 2.94 -32.54
N PRO A 23 9.25 4.18 -33.01
CA PRO A 23 8.94 5.37 -32.23
C PRO A 23 7.44 5.56 -32.07
N LEU A 24 6.63 5.25 -33.11
CA LEU A 24 5.18 5.40 -33.05
C LEU A 24 4.54 4.43 -32.05
N ALA A 25 5.03 3.18 -32.02
CA ALA A 25 4.65 2.19 -31.01
C ALA A 25 5.09 2.63 -29.61
N ALA A 26 6.29 3.21 -29.45
CA ALA A 26 6.74 3.74 -28.16
C ALA A 26 5.87 4.91 -27.69
N THR A 27 5.52 5.86 -28.55
CA THR A 27 4.64 6.99 -28.22
C THR A 27 3.23 6.53 -27.88
N ALA A 28 2.68 5.58 -28.63
CA ALA A 28 1.38 4.98 -28.31
C ALA A 28 1.43 4.25 -26.96
N CYS A 29 2.48 3.48 -26.70
CA CYS A 29 2.68 2.79 -25.43
C CYS A 29 2.74 3.79 -24.26
N VAL A 30 3.49 4.88 -24.41
CA VAL A 30 3.56 5.96 -23.42
C VAL A 30 2.20 6.63 -23.20
N LEU A 31 1.46 6.94 -24.28
CA LEU A 31 0.14 7.56 -24.19
C LEU A 31 -0.92 6.65 -23.54
N PHE A 32 -0.81 5.33 -23.67
CA PHE A 32 -1.72 4.38 -23.03
C PHE A 32 -1.28 3.99 -21.61
N LEU A 33 0.02 3.97 -21.31
CA LEU A 33 0.55 3.62 -19.99
C LEU A 33 0.56 4.80 -19.01
N LEU A 34 0.71 6.03 -19.49
CA LEU A 34 0.69 7.24 -18.64
C LEU A 34 -0.64 7.40 -17.88
N PRO A 35 -1.83 7.25 -18.50
CA PRO A 35 -3.09 7.27 -17.77
C PRO A 35 -3.16 6.16 -16.73
N LEU A 36 -2.72 4.94 -17.04
CA LEU A 36 -2.75 3.82 -16.09
C LEU A 36 -1.88 4.09 -14.84
N ALA A 37 -0.72 4.72 -15.01
CA ALA A 37 0.13 5.16 -13.91
C ALA A 37 -0.50 6.32 -13.12
N ALA A 38 -1.15 7.26 -13.81
CA ALA A 38 -1.84 8.39 -13.17
C ALA A 38 -3.08 7.96 -12.37
N HIS A 39 -3.80 6.92 -12.82
CA HIS A 39 -4.93 6.34 -12.07
C HIS A 39 -4.46 5.59 -10.80
N ALA A 40 -3.23 5.12 -10.74
CA ALA A 40 -2.66 4.58 -9.49
C ALA A 40 -2.39 5.68 -8.45
N GLN A 41 -2.27 6.94 -8.89
CA GLN A 41 -2.08 8.11 -8.03
C GLN A 41 -3.36 8.97 -7.91
N SER A 42 -4.51 8.53 -8.44
CA SER A 42 -5.76 9.31 -8.47
C SER A 42 -6.53 9.31 -7.14
N GLY A 43 -5.81 9.36 -6.02
CA GLY A 43 -6.35 9.74 -4.72
C GLY A 43 -5.82 11.12 -4.35
N SER A 44 -6.60 11.93 -3.62
CA SER A 44 -6.05 13.21 -3.18
C SER A 44 -4.82 12.94 -2.28
N PRO A 45 -3.76 13.77 -2.34
CA PRO A 45 -2.61 13.64 -1.45
C PRO A 45 -3.01 13.75 0.03
N PHE A 46 -4.20 14.27 0.33
CA PHE A 46 -4.78 14.32 1.66
C PHE A 46 -5.40 12.97 2.06
N ASP A 47 -6.14 12.30 1.19
CA ASP A 47 -6.73 10.98 1.48
C ASP A 47 -5.65 9.94 1.79
N SER A 48 -4.57 9.98 1.01
CA SER A 48 -3.40 9.12 1.21
C SER A 48 -2.62 9.53 2.47
N GLY A 49 -2.53 10.81 2.81
CA GLY A 49 -1.98 11.30 4.08
C GLY A 49 -2.78 10.83 5.31
N PHE A 50 -4.11 10.97 5.29
CA PHE A 50 -4.98 10.52 6.39
C PHE A 50 -4.98 9.01 6.55
N THR A 51 -4.96 8.25 5.45
CA THR A 51 -4.81 6.79 5.47
C THR A 51 -3.48 6.38 6.10
N ASN A 52 -2.38 7.06 5.75
CA ASN A 52 -1.07 6.79 6.35
C ASN A 52 -1.06 7.09 7.85
N LEU A 53 -1.70 8.18 8.29
CA LEU A 53 -1.83 8.49 9.71
C LEU A 53 -2.64 7.41 10.44
N GLN A 54 -3.78 6.98 9.88
CA GLN A 54 -4.58 5.90 10.46
C GLN A 54 -3.76 4.61 10.64
N ASN A 55 -2.99 4.23 9.61
CA ASN A 55 -2.12 3.05 9.65
C ASN A 55 -1.00 3.19 10.69
N LEU A 56 -0.43 4.39 10.84
CA LEU A 56 0.58 4.68 11.86
C LEU A 56 0.02 4.55 13.28
N PHE A 57 -1.17 5.12 13.54
CA PHE A 57 -1.81 5.08 14.86
C PHE A 57 -2.26 3.68 15.28
N THR A 58 -2.85 2.92 14.36
CA THR A 58 -3.34 1.56 14.63
C THR A 58 -2.24 0.49 14.55
N GLY A 59 -1.12 0.78 13.89
CA GLY A 59 0.01 -0.13 13.72
C GLY A 59 1.17 0.18 14.65
N THR A 60 2.14 0.96 14.15
CA THR A 60 3.44 1.17 14.82
C THR A 60 3.29 1.91 16.15
N ILE A 61 2.52 2.99 16.20
CA ILE A 61 2.34 3.79 17.42
C ILE A 61 1.64 2.94 18.49
N ALA A 62 0.56 2.23 18.15
CA ALA A 62 -0.13 1.34 19.07
C ALA A 62 0.82 0.30 19.70
N LYS A 63 1.67 -0.35 18.89
CA LYS A 63 2.63 -1.36 19.38
C LYS A 63 3.71 -0.76 20.28
N VAL A 64 4.31 0.36 19.89
CA VAL A 64 5.38 1.00 20.68
C VAL A 64 4.83 1.61 21.97
N ALA A 65 3.69 2.29 21.93
CA ALA A 65 3.03 2.81 23.12
C ALA A 65 2.62 1.69 24.08
N SER A 66 2.13 0.57 23.56
CA SER A 66 1.81 -0.62 24.37
C SER A 66 3.04 -1.17 25.09
N LEU A 67 4.17 -1.28 24.39
CA LEU A 67 5.43 -1.74 24.99
C LEU A 67 5.85 -0.83 26.16
N ILE A 68 5.84 0.48 25.95
CA ILE A 68 6.20 1.46 26.99
C ILE A 68 5.27 1.35 28.19
N ALA A 69 3.95 1.25 27.96
CA ALA A 69 2.96 1.12 29.03
C ALA A 69 3.16 -0.15 29.86
N ILE A 70 3.49 -1.28 29.21
CA ILE A 70 3.78 -2.54 29.89
C ILE A 70 5.04 -2.42 30.75
N VAL A 71 6.10 -1.78 30.26
CA VAL A 71 7.35 -1.59 31.02
C VAL A 71 7.10 -0.74 32.27
N ILE A 72 6.40 0.39 32.13
CA ILE A 72 6.10 1.29 33.26
C ILE A 72 5.16 0.62 34.26
N GLY A 73 4.09 -0.04 33.77
CA GLY A 73 3.16 -0.77 34.62
C GLY A 73 3.83 -1.93 35.38
N GLY A 74 4.74 -2.66 34.71
CA GLY A 74 5.51 -3.74 35.31
C GLY A 74 6.50 -3.25 36.36
N TYR A 75 7.10 -2.08 36.14
CA TYR A 75 7.99 -1.45 37.12
C TYR A 75 7.26 -1.08 38.42
N GLY A 76 6.10 -0.43 38.31
CA GLY A 76 5.26 -0.10 39.48
C GLY A 76 4.71 -1.34 40.18
N PHE A 77 4.39 -2.39 39.42
CA PHE A 77 3.99 -3.69 39.98
C PHE A 77 5.12 -4.34 40.79
N ALA A 78 6.36 -4.29 40.28
CA ALA A 78 7.54 -4.83 40.96
C ALA A 78 7.88 -4.07 42.25
N HIS A 79 7.65 -2.76 42.29
CA HIS A 79 7.82 -1.95 43.50
C HIS A 79 6.71 -2.13 44.54
N GLY A 80 5.65 -2.88 44.21
CA GLY A 80 4.56 -3.16 45.14
C GLY A 80 3.71 -1.95 45.49
N GLU A 81 3.71 -0.89 44.65
CA GLU A 81 2.96 0.32 44.92
C GLU A 81 1.44 0.04 45.04
N PRO A 82 0.73 0.67 45.99
CA PRO A 82 -0.70 0.51 46.12
C PRO A 82 -1.42 0.87 44.82
N GLY A 83 -2.21 -0.06 44.29
CA GLY A 83 -2.95 0.15 43.04
C GLY A 83 -2.19 -0.23 41.75
N ALA A 84 -0.90 -0.55 41.81
CA ALA A 84 -0.12 -0.94 40.64
C ALA A 84 -0.69 -2.18 39.92
N LYS A 85 -1.23 -3.14 40.67
CA LYS A 85 -1.89 -4.33 40.09
C LYS A 85 -3.12 -3.96 39.24
N LYS A 86 -3.90 -2.97 39.69
CA LYS A 86 -5.07 -2.47 38.96
C LYS A 86 -4.64 -1.68 37.73
N ALA A 87 -3.60 -0.86 37.85
CA ALA A 87 -3.03 -0.12 36.74
C ALA A 87 -2.49 -1.07 35.66
N LEU A 88 -1.75 -2.11 36.04
CA LEU A 88 -1.22 -3.12 35.12
C LEU A 88 -2.34 -3.89 34.40
N ALA A 89 -3.42 -4.24 35.09
CA ALA A 89 -4.59 -4.84 34.45
C ALA A 89 -5.22 -3.90 33.41
N GLY A 90 -5.31 -2.60 33.72
CA GLY A 90 -5.75 -1.57 32.77
C GLY A 90 -4.84 -1.44 31.56
N VAL A 91 -3.51 -1.53 31.76
CA VAL A 91 -2.53 -1.56 30.66
C VAL A 91 -2.73 -2.80 29.79
N ALA A 92 -2.88 -3.99 30.38
CA ALA A 92 -3.10 -5.22 29.60
C ALA A 92 -4.38 -5.15 28.76
N ALA A 93 -5.48 -4.66 29.35
CA ALA A 93 -6.73 -4.46 28.64
C ALA A 93 -6.60 -3.38 27.53
N GLY A 94 -6.01 -2.24 27.85
CA GLY A 94 -5.87 -1.11 26.93
C GLY A 94 -4.97 -1.41 25.74
N THR A 95 -3.85 -2.10 25.98
CA THR A 95 -2.93 -2.54 24.91
C THR A 95 -3.60 -3.55 23.97
N GLY A 96 -4.38 -4.48 24.51
CA GLY A 96 -5.17 -5.42 23.70
C GLY A 96 -6.13 -4.71 22.74
N ILE A 97 -6.83 -3.69 23.23
CA ILE A 97 -7.75 -2.88 22.41
C ILE A 97 -6.97 -2.06 21.36
N ALA A 98 -5.89 -1.39 21.77
CA ALA A 98 -5.10 -0.54 20.88
C ALA A 98 -4.51 -1.32 19.69
N VAL A 99 -4.00 -2.53 19.93
CA VAL A 99 -3.41 -3.37 18.88
C VAL A 99 -4.48 -4.01 17.99
N MET A 100 -5.69 -4.26 18.51
CA MET A 100 -6.82 -4.78 17.74
C MET A 100 -7.64 -3.69 17.02
N ALA A 101 -7.30 -2.42 17.20
CA ALA A 101 -8.08 -1.30 16.63
C ALA A 101 -8.28 -1.43 15.11
N ALA A 102 -7.25 -1.84 14.37
CA ALA A 102 -7.36 -2.05 12.92
C ALA A 102 -8.41 -3.11 12.55
N ASN A 103 -8.48 -4.21 13.31
CA ASN A 103 -9.45 -5.27 13.08
C ASN A 103 -10.88 -4.79 13.37
N VAL A 104 -11.06 -4.00 14.42
CA VAL A 104 -12.37 -3.40 14.75
C VAL A 104 -12.82 -2.44 13.66
N LEU A 105 -11.93 -1.59 13.15
CA LEU A 105 -12.24 -0.67 12.05
C LEU A 105 -12.64 -1.42 10.77
N SER A 106 -11.93 -2.51 10.46
CA SER A 106 -12.27 -3.39 9.34
C SER A 106 -13.66 -4.01 9.49
N TRP A 107 -14.07 -4.42 10.70
CA TRP A 107 -15.42 -4.96 10.94
C TRP A 107 -16.52 -3.90 10.82
N LEU A 108 -16.27 -2.69 11.32
CA LEU A 108 -17.28 -1.63 11.31
C LEU A 108 -17.52 -1.10 9.90
N TRP A 109 -16.46 -0.95 9.11
CA TRP A 109 -16.53 -0.18 7.87
C TRP A 109 -16.23 -0.97 6.61
N GLY A 110 -15.72 -2.21 6.71
CA GLY A 110 -15.29 -2.99 5.56
C GLY A 110 -14.11 -2.30 4.88
N ALA A 111 -12.90 -2.72 5.23
CA ALA A 111 -11.69 -2.25 4.55
C ALA A 111 -11.76 -2.55 3.04
#